data_AF-A0A1S3DKS0-F1
#
_entry.id   AF-A0A1S3DKS0-F1
#
_cell.length_a   1.000
_cell.length_b   1.000
_cell.length_c   1.000
_cell.angle_alpha   90.00
_cell.angle_beta   90.00
_cell.angle_gamma   90.00
#
_symmetry.space_group_name_H-M   'P 1'
#
loop_
_entity.id
_entity.type
_entity.pdbx_description
1 polymer ?
#
loop_
_entity_poly.entity_id
_entity_poly.type
_entity_poly.pdbx_seq_one_letter_code
_entity_poly.pdbx_strand_id
1 'polypeptide(L)'
;MTSFSTRFTQEIFEKLPGSNHQSFTSLFKFVQSFESSPPISLANMTLKDHLKLLIKVTVTSPEINYKSLLDGHILDSIDPILTDSTLQSLIRLLKSLPPHLKSAVNLSSVYYRLLMKNLNSYEQSMNATADGKIVDEMVEFFKKSSPYFSKMDTADITSFMKQMIFSNKFDVNITSRGRVVTLATQYLLQNVDQNDWPALKDNLVSWQDHIRRVKQVHTVIPIQDTRQAQLLEEILQIPLSEEKLEDILNRAVENSVIPNSNAILTVMKY
;
A
#
# COMPACT_ATOMS: atom_id res chain seq x y z
N MET A 1 6.53 -19.27 44.23
CA MET A 1 5.92 -17.93 44.14
C MET A 1 6.23 -17.37 42.77
N THR A 2 5.24 -16.99 41.97
CA THR A 2 5.48 -16.22 40.72
C THR A 2 6.09 -14.87 41.09
N SER A 3 7.12 -14.43 40.38
CA SER A 3 7.79 -13.17 40.67
C SER A 3 6.82 -11.99 40.50
N PHE A 4 7.07 -10.88 41.20
CA PHE A 4 6.28 -9.65 41.07
C PHE A 4 6.17 -9.23 39.58
N SER A 5 7.26 -9.36 38.83
CA SER A 5 7.30 -9.09 37.39
C SER A 5 6.31 -9.95 36.60
N THR A 6 6.26 -11.26 36.85
CA THR A 6 5.30 -12.15 36.16
C THR A 6 3.85 -11.78 36.45
N ARG A 7 3.52 -11.49 37.73
CA ARG A 7 2.16 -11.08 38.11
C ARG A 7 1.79 -9.71 37.56
N PHE A 8 2.72 -8.77 37.58
CA PHE A 8 2.54 -7.44 37.00
C PHE A 8 2.19 -7.51 35.52
N THR A 9 2.94 -8.32 34.76
CA THR A 9 2.69 -8.51 33.33
C THR A 9 1.32 -9.16 33.09
N GLN A 10 1.08 -10.34 33.67
CA GLN A 10 -0.10 -11.16 33.35
C GLN A 10 -1.41 -10.59 33.91
N GLU A 11 -1.39 -10.03 35.11
CA GLU A 11 -2.64 -9.65 35.81
C GLU A 11 -3.02 -8.19 35.61
N ILE A 12 -2.05 -7.32 35.27
CA ILE A 12 -2.27 -5.88 35.19
C ILE A 12 -1.96 -5.37 33.79
N PHE A 13 -0.71 -5.52 33.32
CA PHE A 13 -0.29 -4.97 32.04
C PHE A 13 -1.14 -5.55 30.91
N GLU A 14 -1.30 -6.88 30.82
CA GLU A 14 -2.05 -7.55 29.76
C GLU A 14 -3.54 -7.18 29.71
N LYS A 15 -4.14 -6.77 30.83
CA LYS A 15 -5.56 -6.41 30.88
C LYS A 15 -5.85 -4.95 30.49
N LEU A 16 -4.83 -4.08 30.45
CA LEU A 16 -5.02 -2.69 30.07
C LEU A 16 -5.31 -2.53 28.57
N PRO A 17 -6.32 -1.73 28.17
CA PRO A 17 -6.52 -1.38 26.76
C PRO A 17 -5.28 -0.67 26.20
N GLY A 18 -4.81 -1.10 25.03
CA GLY A 18 -3.54 -0.63 24.45
C GLY A 18 -3.51 0.87 24.10
N SER A 19 -4.65 1.50 23.87
CA SER A 19 -4.77 2.95 23.62
C SER A 19 -4.92 3.78 24.91
N ASN A 20 -5.04 3.17 26.09
CA ASN A 20 -5.17 3.91 27.34
C ASN A 20 -3.80 4.35 27.91
N HIS A 21 -3.19 5.34 27.25
CA HIS A 21 -1.85 5.85 27.60
C HIS A 21 -1.78 6.40 29.02
N GLN A 22 -2.87 6.99 29.52
CA GLN A 22 -2.92 7.54 30.88
C GLN A 22 -2.83 6.44 31.94
N SER A 23 -3.52 5.31 31.72
CA SER A 23 -3.41 4.15 32.61
C SER A 23 -2.01 3.55 32.57
N PHE A 24 -1.37 3.40 31.40
CA PHE A 24 0.02 2.94 31.34
C PHE A 24 0.98 3.90 32.04
N THR A 25 0.82 5.21 31.84
CA THR A 25 1.67 6.22 32.47
C THR A 25 1.54 6.18 33.99
N SER A 26 0.31 6.11 34.51
CA SER A 26 0.05 5.99 35.94
C SER A 26 0.63 4.69 36.50
N LEU A 27 0.44 3.57 35.80
CA LEU A 27 0.93 2.27 36.19
C LEU A 27 2.46 2.23 36.28
N PHE A 28 3.16 2.69 35.25
CA PHE A 28 4.62 2.68 35.23
C PHE A 28 5.23 3.61 36.28
N LYS A 29 4.62 4.78 36.54
CA LYS A 29 5.04 5.66 37.65
C LYS A 29 4.85 4.99 39.01
N PHE A 30 3.70 4.33 39.20
CA PHE A 30 3.41 3.61 40.45
C PHE A 30 4.41 2.47 40.68
N VAL A 31 4.68 1.63 39.68
CA VAL A 31 5.66 0.55 39.86
C VAL A 31 7.07 1.08 40.06
N GLN A 32 7.45 2.14 39.34
CA GLN A 32 8.74 2.79 39.51
C GLN A 32 8.97 3.32 40.93
N SER A 33 7.93 3.73 41.67
CA SER A 33 8.10 4.19 43.07
C SER A 33 8.46 3.08 44.06
N PHE A 34 8.24 1.82 43.70
CA PHE A 34 8.60 0.65 44.52
C PHE A 34 9.80 -0.12 43.95
N GLU A 35 10.40 0.39 42.88
CA GLU A 35 11.49 -0.29 42.17
C GLU A 35 12.73 -0.41 43.08
N SER A 36 13.11 -1.66 43.35
CA SER A 36 14.34 -2.02 44.06
C SER A 36 15.36 -2.55 43.05
N SER A 37 16.66 -2.45 43.33
CA SER A 37 17.70 -2.98 42.43
C SER A 37 17.63 -4.53 42.35
N PRO A 38 17.64 -5.16 41.16
CA PRO A 38 17.78 -4.59 39.81
C PRO A 38 16.45 -4.10 39.20
N PRO A 39 16.50 -3.15 38.24
CA PRO A 39 15.31 -2.54 37.66
C PRO A 39 14.44 -3.56 36.91
N ILE A 40 13.12 -3.32 36.97
CA ILE A 40 12.13 -4.14 36.28
C ILE A 40 12.19 -3.80 34.79
N SER A 41 12.35 -4.83 33.97
CA SER A 41 12.25 -4.72 32.53
C SER A 41 11.00 -5.41 32.00
N LEU A 42 10.32 -4.74 31.07
CA LEU A 42 9.18 -5.24 30.31
C LEU A 42 9.47 -4.99 28.83
N ALA A 43 9.17 -5.95 27.94
CA ALA A 43 9.41 -5.81 26.50
C ALA A 43 10.81 -5.27 26.14
N ASN A 44 11.86 -5.74 26.84
CA ASN A 44 13.25 -5.31 26.67
C ASN A 44 13.50 -3.81 26.91
N MET A 45 12.64 -3.15 27.70
CA MET A 45 12.75 -1.76 28.10
C MET A 45 12.66 -1.60 29.61
N THR A 46 13.26 -0.54 30.14
CA THR A 46 13.04 -0.13 31.54
C THR A 46 11.72 0.64 31.65
N LEU A 47 11.15 0.72 32.86
CA LEU A 47 9.96 1.55 33.11
C LEU A 47 10.17 3.02 32.72
N LYS A 48 11.39 3.55 32.93
CA LYS A 48 11.76 4.91 32.52
C LYS A 48 11.71 5.09 31.01
N ASP A 49 12.15 4.09 30.25
CA ASP A 49 12.12 4.14 28.79
C ASP A 49 10.70 3.99 28.25
N HIS A 50 9.87 3.15 28.89
CA HIS A 50 8.44 3.07 28.57
C HIS A 50 7.74 4.42 28.75
N LEU A 51 7.98 5.11 29.88
CA LEU A 51 7.42 6.45 30.13
C LEU A 51 7.85 7.47 29.07
N LYS A 52 9.13 7.48 28.68
CA LYS A 52 9.62 8.36 27.62
C LYS A 52 8.96 8.06 26.28
N LEU A 53 8.79 6.78 25.94
CA LEU A 53 8.15 6.37 24.69
C LEU A 53 6.66 6.72 24.71
N LEU A 54 5.95 6.47 25.80
CA LEU A 54 4.54 6.83 25.96
C LEU A 54 4.30 8.32 25.74
N ILE A 55 5.15 9.20 26.31
CA ILE A 55 5.04 10.65 26.08
C ILE A 55 5.08 10.96 24.57
N LYS A 56 6.02 10.34 23.83
CA LYS A 56 6.11 10.55 22.37
C LYS A 56 4.90 9.98 21.63
N VAL A 57 4.43 8.80 22.02
CA VAL A 57 3.25 8.16 21.43
C VAL A 57 2.01 9.02 21.64
N THR A 58 1.74 9.44 22.89
CA THR A 58 0.59 10.30 23.24
C THR A 58 0.64 11.65 22.53
N VAL A 59 1.82 12.28 22.43
CA VAL A 59 1.99 13.54 21.68
C VAL A 59 1.75 13.33 20.18
N THR A 60 2.08 12.16 19.64
CA THR A 60 1.84 11.85 18.22
C THR A 60 0.36 11.62 17.95
N SER A 61 -0.30 10.80 18.78
CA SER A 61 -1.74 10.65 18.82
C SER A 61 -2.17 9.76 20.00
N PRO A 62 -3.28 10.10 20.70
CA PRO A 62 -3.85 9.25 21.75
C PRO A 62 -4.45 7.94 21.22
N GLU A 63 -4.70 7.83 19.92
CA GLU A 63 -5.32 6.65 19.31
C GLU A 63 -4.33 5.51 19.01
N ILE A 64 -3.02 5.78 19.06
CA ILE A 64 -2.01 4.75 18.82
C ILE A 64 -2.13 3.65 19.87
N ASN A 65 -2.27 2.40 19.43
CA ASN A 65 -2.26 1.27 20.34
C ASN A 65 -0.83 0.99 20.81
N TYR A 66 -0.52 1.42 22.04
CA TYR A 66 0.82 1.30 22.63
C TYR A 66 1.30 -0.15 22.76
N LYS A 67 0.41 -1.07 23.12
CA LYS A 67 0.75 -2.49 23.22
C LYS A 67 1.09 -3.10 21.87
N SER A 68 0.23 -2.87 20.88
CA SER A 68 0.45 -3.32 19.51
C SER A 68 1.78 -2.80 18.95
N LEU A 69 2.15 -1.55 19.30
CA LEU A 69 3.46 -0.98 18.98
C LEU A 69 4.62 -1.71 19.69
N LEU A 70 4.48 -2.09 20.96
CA LEU A 70 5.49 -2.86 21.70
C LEU A 70 5.63 -4.31 21.20
N ASP A 71 4.53 -4.92 20.76
CA ASP A 71 4.49 -6.29 20.22
C ASP A 71 5.09 -6.39 18.80
N GLY A 72 5.54 -5.27 18.23
CA GLY A 72 6.13 -5.22 16.89
C GLY A 72 5.11 -5.07 15.76
N HIS A 73 3.81 -5.00 16.06
CA HIS A 73 2.73 -4.72 15.11
C HIS A 73 2.63 -3.21 14.80
N ILE A 74 3.76 -2.60 14.45
CA ILE A 74 3.92 -1.14 14.36
C ILE A 74 2.99 -0.54 13.31
N LEU A 75 2.93 -1.12 12.12
CA LEU A 75 2.08 -0.60 11.04
C LEU A 75 0.60 -0.64 11.41
N ASP A 76 0.15 -1.70 12.09
CA ASP A 76 -1.24 -1.84 12.49
C ASP A 76 -1.57 -0.87 13.65
N SER A 77 -0.61 -0.57 14.52
CA SER A 77 -0.78 0.41 15.61
C SER A 77 -0.98 1.85 15.13
N ILE A 78 -0.51 2.20 13.92
CA ILE A 78 -0.60 3.55 13.35
C ILE A 78 -1.60 3.65 12.20
N ASP A 79 -2.03 2.53 11.60
CA ASP A 79 -2.93 2.50 10.44
C ASP A 79 -4.23 3.31 10.62
N PRO A 80 -4.91 3.29 11.79
CA PRO A 80 -6.14 4.06 11.99
C PRO A 80 -5.94 5.56 11.77
N ILE A 81 -4.81 6.08 12.23
CA ILE A 81 -4.47 7.51 12.18
C ILE A 81 -3.60 7.89 11.00
N LEU A 82 -3.15 6.94 10.19
CA LEU A 82 -2.28 7.20 9.05
C LEU A 82 -3.03 8.00 7.97
N THR A 83 -2.66 9.25 7.80
CA THR A 83 -3.17 10.21 6.81
C THR A 83 -2.04 11.13 6.34
N ASP A 84 -2.25 11.90 5.27
CA ASP A 84 -1.27 12.90 4.83
C ASP A 84 -0.94 13.93 5.93
N SER A 85 -1.92 14.31 6.75
CA SER A 85 -1.73 15.30 7.83
C SER A 85 -0.95 14.76 9.03
N THR A 86 -1.05 13.45 9.32
CA THR A 86 -0.35 12.81 10.44
C THR A 86 0.97 12.15 10.04
N LEU A 87 1.24 11.98 8.74
CA LEU A 87 2.40 11.26 8.24
C LEU A 87 3.71 11.77 8.84
N GLN A 88 3.93 13.08 8.89
CA GLN A 88 5.20 13.64 9.37
C GLN A 88 5.42 13.41 10.88
N SER A 89 4.36 13.49 11.71
CA SER A 89 4.48 13.18 13.13
C SER A 89 4.73 11.68 13.35
N LEU A 90 4.06 10.82 12.58
CA LEU A 90 4.27 9.37 12.58
C LEU A 90 5.71 9.01 12.19
N ILE A 91 6.24 9.55 11.10
CA ILE A 91 7.63 9.29 10.67
C ILE A 91 8.64 9.72 11.75
N ARG A 92 8.40 10.85 12.45
CA ARG A 92 9.25 11.27 13.59
C ARG A 92 9.17 10.29 14.75
N LEU A 93 7.97 9.83 15.10
CA LEU A 93 7.77 8.80 16.14
C LEU A 93 8.56 7.54 15.79
N LEU A 94 8.36 6.99 14.59
CA LEU A 94 8.98 5.76 14.10
C LEU A 94 10.51 5.85 14.09
N LYS A 95 11.08 6.97 13.65
CA LYS A 95 12.54 7.19 13.67
C LYS A 95 13.12 7.23 15.09
N SER A 96 12.30 7.61 16.07
CA SER A 96 12.67 7.77 17.47
C SER A 96 12.41 6.55 18.35
N LEU A 97 11.90 5.46 17.76
CA LEU A 97 11.65 4.21 18.46
C LEU A 97 12.97 3.58 18.96
N PRO A 98 12.91 2.83 20.08
CA PRO A 98 14.01 1.98 20.52
C PRO A 98 14.49 1.02 19.41
N PRO A 99 15.79 0.65 19.37
CA PRO A 99 16.35 -0.16 18.28
C PRO A 99 15.60 -1.47 17.99
N HIS A 100 15.17 -2.20 19.03
CA HIS A 100 14.48 -3.48 18.88
C HIS A 100 13.07 -3.36 18.26
N LEU A 101 12.40 -2.21 18.42
CA LEU A 101 11.14 -1.92 17.73
C LEU A 101 11.41 -1.35 16.34
N LYS A 102 12.41 -0.49 16.22
CA LYS A 102 12.75 0.18 14.96
C LYS A 102 13.12 -0.82 13.85
N SER A 103 13.76 -1.93 14.19
CA SER A 103 14.05 -3.01 13.23
C SER A 103 12.82 -3.68 12.65
N ALA A 104 11.66 -3.57 13.30
CA ALA A 104 10.40 -4.18 12.86
C ALA A 104 9.61 -3.29 11.87
N VAL A 105 10.10 -2.08 11.54
CA VAL A 105 9.40 -1.17 10.62
C VAL A 105 10.28 -0.73 9.45
N ASN A 106 9.79 -0.96 8.24
CA ASN A 106 10.30 -0.31 7.04
C ASN A 106 9.52 0.99 6.80
N LEU A 107 10.22 2.12 6.70
CA LEU A 107 9.57 3.40 6.43
C LEU A 107 8.92 3.43 5.04
N SER A 108 9.46 2.71 4.05
CA SER A 108 8.84 2.55 2.73
C SER A 108 7.40 2.03 2.86
N SER A 109 7.19 1.02 3.70
CA SER A 109 5.89 0.39 3.89
C SER A 109 4.85 1.33 4.53
N VAL A 110 5.29 2.36 5.27
CA VAL A 110 4.40 3.40 5.81
C VAL A 110 3.86 4.27 4.67
N TYR A 111 4.73 4.72 3.77
CA TYR A 111 4.33 5.50 2.60
C TYR A 111 3.43 4.66 1.67
N TYR A 112 3.80 3.39 1.42
CA TYR A 112 2.98 2.45 0.67
C TYR A 112 1.57 2.32 1.25
N ARG A 113 1.46 2.10 2.57
CA ARG A 113 0.16 1.92 3.24
C ARG A 113 -0.69 3.18 3.20
N LEU A 114 -0.09 4.36 3.35
CA LEU A 114 -0.79 5.64 3.14
C LEU A 114 -1.33 5.75 1.72
N LEU A 115 -0.49 5.49 0.71
CA LEU A 115 -0.88 5.57 -0.69
C LEU A 115 -2.01 4.58 -1.04
N MET A 116 -1.94 3.35 -0.53
CA MET A 116 -3.02 2.37 -0.70
C MET A 116 -4.32 2.80 -0.02
N LYS A 117 -4.25 3.40 1.17
CA LYS A 117 -5.42 3.95 1.88
C LYS A 117 -6.05 5.08 1.06
N ASN A 118 -5.24 6.01 0.58
CA ASN A 118 -5.69 7.11 -0.28
C ASN A 118 -6.30 6.60 -1.60
N LEU A 119 -5.71 5.57 -2.20
CA LEU A 119 -6.20 4.93 -3.43
C LEU A 119 -7.57 4.25 -3.20
N ASN A 120 -7.75 3.55 -2.09
CA ASN A 120 -9.03 2.92 -1.72
C ASN A 120 -10.11 3.97 -1.37
N SER A 121 -9.76 5.06 -0.67
CA SER A 121 -10.71 6.14 -0.41
C SER A 121 -11.15 6.83 -1.70
N TYR A 122 -10.21 6.98 -2.64
CA TYR A 122 -10.46 7.53 -3.96
C TYR A 122 -11.40 6.64 -4.79
N GLU A 123 -11.20 5.31 -4.78
CA GLU A 123 -12.12 4.32 -5.36
C GLU A 123 -13.57 4.51 -4.90
N GLN A 124 -13.76 4.61 -3.59
CA GLN A 124 -15.09 4.78 -2.99
C GLN A 124 -15.76 6.08 -3.44
N SER A 125 -14.98 7.15 -3.64
CA SER A 125 -15.50 8.42 -4.14
C SER A 125 -15.88 8.37 -5.62
N MET A 126 -15.12 7.67 -6.47
CA MET A 126 -15.38 7.57 -7.91
C MET A 126 -16.62 6.75 -8.25
N ASN A 127 -16.85 5.64 -7.56
CA ASN A 127 -18.04 4.81 -7.77
C ASN A 127 -19.36 5.55 -7.47
N ALA A 128 -19.29 6.73 -6.84
CA ALA A 128 -20.44 7.59 -6.58
C ALA A 128 -20.70 8.65 -7.67
N THR A 129 -19.75 8.88 -8.59
CA THR A 129 -19.81 9.95 -9.60
C THR A 129 -19.73 9.36 -11.02
N ALA A 130 -20.83 8.80 -11.52
CA ALA A 130 -20.93 8.09 -12.80
C ALA A 130 -20.84 8.98 -14.08
N ASP A 131 -20.26 10.19 -14.00
CA ASP A 131 -20.26 11.17 -15.10
C ASP A 131 -18.85 11.43 -15.64
N GLY A 132 -18.33 10.54 -16.49
CA GLY A 132 -17.40 10.82 -17.61
C GLY A 132 -16.07 11.57 -17.37
N LYS A 133 -15.73 12.03 -16.17
CA LYS A 133 -14.52 12.80 -15.81
C LYS A 133 -13.35 11.95 -15.31
N ILE A 134 -13.48 10.64 -15.41
CA ILE A 134 -12.61 9.63 -14.79
C ILE A 134 -11.14 9.68 -15.27
N VAL A 135 -10.87 10.24 -16.46
CA VAL A 135 -9.54 10.21 -17.09
C VAL A 135 -8.51 11.11 -16.40
N ASP A 136 -8.89 12.32 -16.02
CA ASP A 136 -7.92 13.29 -15.47
C ASP A 136 -7.66 13.04 -13.99
N GLU A 137 -8.63 12.49 -13.27
CA GLU A 137 -8.52 12.34 -11.83
C GLU A 137 -7.51 11.24 -11.42
N MET A 138 -7.43 10.13 -12.16
CA MET A 138 -6.40 9.10 -11.89
C MET A 138 -4.99 9.64 -12.17
N VAL A 139 -4.85 10.45 -13.22
CA VAL A 139 -3.60 11.15 -13.53
C VAL A 139 -3.24 12.14 -12.43
N GLU A 140 -4.21 12.89 -11.91
CA GLU A 140 -4.00 13.77 -10.76
C GLU A 140 -3.62 13.00 -9.50
N PHE A 141 -4.24 11.86 -9.24
CA PHE A 141 -3.90 10.98 -8.13
C PHE A 141 -2.45 10.49 -8.23
N PHE A 142 -2.01 10.09 -9.42
CA PHE A 142 -0.60 9.73 -9.67
C PHE A 142 0.32 10.90 -9.35
N LYS A 143 0.01 12.10 -9.85
CA LYS A 143 0.83 13.30 -9.61
C LYS A 143 0.95 13.62 -8.12
N LYS A 144 -0.15 13.51 -7.34
CA LYS A 144 -0.15 13.70 -5.89
C LYS A 144 0.64 12.62 -5.15
N SER A 145 0.67 11.40 -5.67
CA SER A 145 1.34 10.24 -5.05
C SER A 145 2.85 10.20 -5.34
N SER A 146 3.25 10.61 -6.55
CA SER A 146 4.63 10.50 -7.04
C SER A 146 5.72 11.11 -6.15
N PRO A 147 5.52 12.23 -5.40
CA PRO A 147 6.55 12.77 -4.51
C PRO A 147 6.98 11.80 -3.41
N TYR A 148 6.10 10.86 -3.01
CA TYR A 148 6.40 9.86 -1.98
C TYR A 148 7.33 8.75 -2.47
N PHE A 149 7.46 8.54 -3.78
CA PHE A 149 8.29 7.44 -4.33
C PHE A 149 9.77 7.59 -3.96
N SER A 150 10.26 8.81 -3.78
CA SER A 150 11.62 9.08 -3.27
C SER A 150 11.87 8.58 -1.83
N LYS A 151 10.83 8.10 -1.13
CA LYS A 151 10.87 7.56 0.23
C LYS A 151 10.46 6.08 0.30
N MET A 152 10.28 5.45 -0.85
CA MET A 152 9.82 4.09 -0.99
C MET A 152 10.84 3.22 -1.71
N ASP A 153 10.83 1.95 -1.38
CA ASP A 153 11.62 0.92 -2.03
C ASP A 153 10.95 0.52 -3.35
N THR A 154 11.73 0.04 -4.32
CA THR A 154 11.24 -0.31 -5.66
C THR A 154 10.10 -1.32 -5.63
N ALA A 155 10.12 -2.27 -4.70
CA ALA A 155 9.08 -3.29 -4.55
C ALA A 155 7.72 -2.67 -4.17
N ASP A 156 7.71 -1.73 -3.22
CA ASP A 156 6.50 -1.04 -2.77
C ASP A 156 5.95 -0.11 -3.86
N ILE A 157 6.82 0.61 -4.57
CA ILE A 157 6.42 1.44 -5.71
C ILE A 157 5.81 0.56 -6.81
N THR A 158 6.46 -0.56 -7.15
CA THR A 158 5.97 -1.50 -8.16
C THR A 158 4.60 -2.05 -7.77
N SER A 159 4.43 -2.48 -6.52
CA SER A 159 3.15 -2.99 -6.02
C SER A 159 2.05 -1.94 -6.11
N PHE A 160 2.32 -0.72 -5.66
CA PHE A 160 1.36 0.38 -5.71
C PHE A 160 0.97 0.72 -7.15
N MET A 161 1.94 0.86 -8.05
CA MET A 161 1.67 1.15 -9.46
C MET A 161 0.86 0.04 -10.12
N LYS A 162 1.17 -1.22 -9.82
CA LYS A 162 0.41 -2.35 -10.33
C LYS A 162 -1.05 -2.30 -9.86
N GLN A 163 -1.28 -2.03 -8.57
CA GLN A 163 -2.63 -1.87 -8.03
C GLN A 163 -3.37 -0.68 -8.66
N MET A 164 -2.68 0.43 -8.85
CA MET A 164 -3.26 1.61 -9.50
C MET A 164 -3.67 1.29 -10.95
N ILE A 165 -2.79 0.70 -11.76
CA ILE A 165 -2.99 0.52 -13.21
C ILE A 165 -3.91 -0.65 -13.55
N PHE A 166 -3.78 -1.78 -12.84
CA PHE A 166 -4.39 -3.05 -13.25
C PHE A 166 -5.55 -3.51 -12.37
N SER A 167 -5.80 -2.86 -11.25
CA SER A 167 -6.95 -3.22 -10.42
C SER A 167 -8.28 -3.03 -11.17
N ASN A 168 -9.18 -4.00 -11.00
CA ASN A 168 -10.57 -3.93 -11.47
C ASN A 168 -11.49 -3.14 -10.54
N LYS A 169 -10.96 -2.70 -9.40
CA LYS A 169 -11.68 -1.85 -8.46
C LYS A 169 -12.01 -0.47 -9.04
N PHE A 170 -11.27 -0.06 -10.06
CA PHE A 170 -11.49 1.19 -10.76
C PHE A 170 -12.13 0.91 -12.11
N ASP A 171 -13.31 1.50 -12.36
CA ASP A 171 -13.89 1.60 -13.71
C ASP A 171 -13.13 2.67 -14.53
N VAL A 172 -11.82 2.47 -14.61
CA VAL A 172 -10.92 3.35 -15.32
C VAL A 172 -10.64 2.75 -16.67
N ASN A 173 -11.02 3.50 -17.70
CA ASN A 173 -10.79 3.11 -19.08
C ASN A 173 -9.29 2.93 -19.39
N ILE A 174 -9.04 2.12 -20.41
CA ILE A 174 -7.69 1.78 -20.87
C ILE A 174 -6.82 2.98 -21.26
N THR A 175 -7.44 4.10 -21.68
CA THR A 175 -6.71 5.31 -22.06
C THR A 175 -6.07 5.98 -20.85
N SER A 176 -6.79 6.09 -19.73
CA SER A 176 -6.26 6.64 -18.48
C SER A 176 -5.12 5.78 -17.93
N ARG A 177 -5.29 4.46 -17.94
CA ARG A 177 -4.25 3.49 -17.52
C ARG A 177 -2.97 3.70 -18.32
N GLY A 178 -3.09 3.84 -19.65
CA GLY A 178 -1.96 4.14 -20.54
C GLY A 178 -1.29 5.49 -20.26
N ARG A 179 -2.07 6.55 -19.95
CA ARG A 179 -1.53 7.85 -19.53
C ARG A 179 -0.74 7.75 -18.23
N VAL A 180 -1.25 7.03 -17.23
CA VAL A 180 -0.56 6.82 -15.95
C VAL A 180 0.76 6.08 -16.15
N VAL A 181 0.79 5.00 -16.93
CA VAL A 181 2.05 4.28 -17.25
C VAL A 181 3.05 5.20 -17.96
N THR A 182 2.58 6.02 -18.90
CA THR A 182 3.43 6.99 -19.60
C THR A 182 4.03 8.01 -18.64
N LEU A 183 3.21 8.58 -17.76
CA LEU A 183 3.66 9.54 -16.74
C LEU A 183 4.60 8.91 -15.73
N ALA A 184 4.34 7.67 -15.30
CA ALA A 184 5.24 6.92 -14.44
C ALA A 184 6.60 6.71 -15.11
N THR A 185 6.61 6.33 -16.38
CA THR A 185 7.85 6.15 -17.16
C THR A 185 8.62 7.46 -17.27
N GLN A 186 7.94 8.57 -17.56
CA GLN A 186 8.54 9.91 -17.59
C GLN A 186 9.10 10.32 -16.22
N TYR A 187 8.37 10.06 -15.15
CA TYR A 187 8.82 10.34 -13.79
C TYR A 187 10.09 9.57 -13.46
N LEU A 188 10.18 8.28 -13.79
CA LEU A 188 11.41 7.52 -13.60
C LEU A 188 12.56 8.12 -14.39
N LEU A 189 12.36 8.41 -15.68
CA LEU A 189 13.38 8.99 -16.55
C LEU A 189 13.93 10.33 -16.02
N GLN A 190 13.07 11.15 -15.41
CA GLN A 190 13.48 12.42 -14.81
C GLN A 190 14.23 12.27 -13.48
N ASN A 191 14.08 11.13 -12.81
CA ASN A 191 14.63 10.89 -11.47
C ASN A 191 15.67 9.73 -11.45
N VAL A 192 16.14 9.26 -12.62
CA VAL A 192 17.11 8.15 -12.74
C VAL A 192 18.38 8.42 -11.94
N ASP A 193 18.87 9.66 -11.96
CA ASP A 193 20.11 10.02 -11.26
C ASP A 193 19.97 10.00 -9.73
N GLN A 194 18.72 9.99 -9.22
CA GLN A 194 18.44 10.03 -7.78
C GLN A 194 18.11 8.65 -7.21
N ASN A 195 17.62 7.73 -8.04
CA ASN A 195 17.16 6.42 -7.60
C ASN A 195 17.41 5.35 -8.68
N ASP A 196 18.09 4.27 -8.31
CA ASP A 196 18.33 3.12 -9.21
C ASP A 196 17.14 2.15 -9.15
N TRP A 197 16.25 2.20 -10.15
CA TRP A 197 15.01 1.42 -10.23
C TRP A 197 14.88 0.57 -11.51
N PRO A 198 15.86 -0.29 -11.85
CA PRO A 198 15.91 -0.98 -13.15
C PRO A 198 14.73 -1.93 -13.33
N ALA A 199 14.40 -2.73 -12.31
CA ALA A 199 13.27 -3.65 -12.37
C ALA A 199 11.91 -2.95 -12.55
N LEU A 200 11.73 -1.76 -11.95
CA LEU A 200 10.50 -0.98 -12.14
C LEU A 200 10.42 -0.41 -13.56
N LYS A 201 11.56 0.02 -14.13
CA LYS A 201 11.61 0.49 -15.53
C LYS A 201 11.19 -0.63 -16.49
N ASP A 202 11.74 -1.82 -16.34
CA ASP A 202 11.39 -2.97 -17.19
C ASP A 202 9.91 -3.35 -17.06
N ASN A 203 9.39 -3.32 -15.83
CA ASN A 203 7.95 -3.51 -15.57
C ASN A 203 7.10 -2.45 -16.29
N LEU A 204 7.44 -1.16 -16.20
CA LEU A 204 6.66 -0.10 -16.85
C LEU A 204 6.65 -0.22 -18.37
N VAL A 205 7.78 -0.59 -18.99
CA VAL A 205 7.86 -0.84 -20.44
C VAL A 205 6.95 -2.01 -20.82
N SER A 206 7.07 -3.13 -20.11
CA SER A 206 6.20 -4.30 -20.29
C SER A 206 4.72 -3.95 -20.13
N TRP A 207 4.37 -3.13 -19.13
CA TRP A 207 3.00 -2.68 -18.88
C TRP A 207 2.48 -1.73 -19.97
N GLN A 208 3.35 -0.88 -20.51
CA GLN A 208 3.00 0.02 -21.61
C GLN A 208 2.66 -0.77 -22.87
N ASP A 209 3.48 -1.77 -23.20
CA ASP A 209 3.24 -2.66 -24.35
C ASP A 209 1.96 -3.48 -24.16
N HIS A 210 1.75 -4.01 -22.96
CA HIS A 210 0.53 -4.72 -22.63
C HIS A 210 -0.71 -3.81 -22.81
N ILE A 211 -0.74 -2.61 -22.23
CA ILE A 211 -1.88 -1.68 -22.39
C ILE A 211 -2.11 -1.32 -23.87
N ARG A 212 -1.03 -1.15 -24.65
CA ARG A 212 -1.13 -0.90 -26.10
C ARG A 212 -1.83 -2.05 -26.81
N ARG A 213 -1.45 -3.30 -26.51
CA ARG A 213 -2.06 -4.51 -27.09
C ARG A 213 -3.52 -4.65 -26.68
N VAL A 214 -3.84 -4.48 -25.40
CA VAL A 214 -5.24 -4.54 -24.93
C VAL A 214 -6.09 -3.45 -25.59
N LYS A 215 -5.52 -2.26 -25.84
CA LYS A 215 -6.21 -1.20 -26.59
C LYS A 215 -6.51 -1.62 -28.02
N GLN A 216 -5.60 -2.33 -28.69
CA GLN A 216 -5.86 -2.89 -30.02
C GLN A 216 -6.94 -3.96 -29.96
N VAL A 217 -6.91 -4.86 -28.97
CA VAL A 217 -7.98 -5.86 -28.74
C VAL A 217 -9.34 -5.17 -28.63
N HIS A 218 -9.46 -4.12 -27.83
CA HIS A 218 -10.68 -3.31 -27.71
C HIS A 218 -11.18 -2.71 -29.03
N THR A 219 -10.30 -2.41 -29.99
CA THR A 219 -10.71 -1.87 -31.30
C THR A 219 -11.23 -2.94 -32.25
N VAL A 220 -10.84 -4.20 -32.05
CA VAL A 220 -11.15 -5.31 -32.96
C VAL A 220 -12.29 -6.18 -32.43
N ILE A 221 -12.45 -6.30 -31.11
CA ILE A 221 -13.54 -7.03 -30.47
C ILE A 221 -14.68 -6.05 -30.12
N PRO A 222 -15.79 -6.04 -30.87
CA PRO A 222 -16.95 -5.24 -30.50
C PRO A 222 -17.58 -5.84 -29.23
N ILE A 223 -17.88 -5.00 -28.24
CA ILE A 223 -18.58 -5.43 -27.02
C ILE A 223 -20.08 -5.52 -27.34
N GLN A 224 -20.55 -6.74 -27.63
CA GLN A 224 -21.95 -7.04 -27.95
C GLN A 224 -22.62 -7.86 -26.84
N ASP A 225 -21.85 -8.63 -26.07
CA ASP A 225 -22.36 -9.42 -24.96
C ASP A 225 -21.47 -9.35 -23.70
N THR A 226 -21.97 -9.88 -22.60
CA THR A 226 -21.30 -9.90 -21.30
C THR A 226 -20.02 -10.75 -21.30
N ARG A 227 -19.92 -11.79 -22.13
CA ARG A 227 -18.73 -12.65 -22.18
C ARG A 227 -17.54 -11.92 -22.81
N GLN A 228 -17.81 -11.10 -23.83
CA GLN A 228 -16.80 -10.23 -24.44
C GLN A 228 -16.33 -9.14 -23.48
N ALA A 229 -17.24 -8.54 -22.72
CA ALA A 229 -16.88 -7.58 -21.67
C ALA A 229 -16.00 -8.24 -20.59
N GLN A 230 -16.35 -9.45 -20.14
CA GLN A 230 -15.57 -10.22 -19.16
C GLN A 230 -14.19 -10.59 -19.66
N LEU A 231 -14.06 -10.96 -20.95
CA LEU A 231 -12.76 -11.25 -21.57
C LEU A 231 -11.84 -10.02 -21.58
N LEU A 232 -12.39 -8.85 -21.94
CA LEU A 232 -11.63 -7.60 -21.96
C LEU A 232 -11.20 -7.18 -20.56
N GLU A 233 -12.08 -7.34 -19.57
CA GLU A 233 -11.77 -7.20 -18.14
C GLU A 233 -10.63 -8.13 -17.72
N GLU A 234 -10.73 -9.43 -18.02
CA GLU A 234 -9.70 -10.43 -17.66
C GLU A 234 -8.33 -10.06 -18.24
N ILE A 235 -8.29 -9.71 -19.52
CA ILE A 235 -7.07 -9.34 -20.22
C ILE A 235 -6.48 -8.04 -19.66
N LEU A 236 -7.31 -7.10 -19.21
CA LEU A 236 -6.88 -5.81 -18.67
C LEU A 236 -6.37 -5.89 -17.23
N GLN A 237 -6.76 -6.89 -16.45
CA GLN A 237 -6.47 -6.96 -15.00
C GLN A 237 -5.07 -7.46 -14.65
N ILE A 238 -4.33 -8.02 -15.62
CA ILE A 238 -3.03 -8.64 -15.37
C ILE A 238 -2.08 -8.25 -16.49
N PRO A 239 -0.84 -7.82 -16.20
CA PRO A 239 0.20 -7.74 -17.22
C PRO A 239 0.46 -9.15 -17.78
N LEU A 240 0.01 -9.38 -19.02
CA LEU A 240 0.17 -10.67 -19.71
C LEU A 240 1.40 -10.64 -20.62
N SER A 241 2.12 -11.77 -20.66
CA SER A 241 3.05 -12.04 -21.76
C SER A 241 2.28 -12.21 -23.06
N GLU A 242 3.00 -12.08 -24.18
CA GLU A 242 2.44 -12.28 -25.52
C GLU A 242 1.78 -13.64 -25.68
N GLU A 243 2.49 -14.70 -25.32
CA GLU A 243 2.00 -16.08 -25.38
C GLU A 243 0.71 -16.30 -24.57
N LYS A 244 0.62 -15.68 -23.38
CA LYS A 244 -0.58 -15.79 -22.54
C LYS A 244 -1.76 -15.02 -23.11
N LEU A 245 -1.51 -13.84 -23.67
CA LEU A 245 -2.54 -13.07 -24.35
C LEU A 245 -3.06 -13.85 -25.57
N GLU A 246 -2.16 -14.43 -26.36
CA GLU A 246 -2.52 -15.26 -27.51
C GLU A 246 -3.35 -16.48 -27.12
N ASP A 247 -2.93 -17.21 -26.08
CA ASP A 247 -3.68 -18.36 -25.54
C ASP A 247 -5.10 -17.97 -25.09
N ILE A 248 -5.24 -16.86 -24.37
CA ILE A 248 -6.56 -16.36 -23.93
C ILE A 248 -7.43 -16.00 -25.15
N LEU A 249 -6.88 -15.31 -26.14
CA LEU A 249 -7.61 -14.92 -27.35
C LEU A 249 -8.01 -16.14 -28.19
N ASN A 250 -7.13 -17.14 -28.34
CA ASN A 250 -7.42 -18.37 -29.06
C ASN A 250 -8.54 -19.15 -28.37
N ARG A 251 -8.47 -19.32 -27.03
CA ARG A 251 -9.55 -19.94 -26.26
C ARG A 251 -10.87 -19.17 -26.39
N ALA A 252 -10.83 -17.84 -26.49
CA ALA A 252 -12.03 -17.04 -26.69
C ALA A 252 -12.66 -17.25 -28.08
N VAL A 253 -11.87 -17.49 -29.12
CA VAL A 253 -12.37 -17.88 -30.45
C VAL A 253 -12.97 -19.28 -30.43
N GLU A 254 -12.28 -20.25 -29.82
CA GLU A 254 -12.77 -21.64 -29.69
C GLU A 254 -14.13 -21.69 -28.97
N ASN A 255 -14.31 -20.86 -27.94
CA ASN A 255 -15.55 -20.76 -27.18
C ASN A 255 -16.60 -19.83 -27.81
N SER A 256 -16.38 -19.36 -29.05
CA SER A 256 -17.28 -18.45 -29.77
C SER A 256 -17.59 -17.15 -29.02
N VAL A 257 -16.67 -16.69 -28.16
CA VAL A 257 -16.72 -15.36 -27.53
C VAL A 257 -16.27 -14.30 -28.53
N ILE A 258 -15.25 -14.62 -29.35
CA ILE A 258 -14.78 -13.79 -30.46
C ILE A 258 -15.20 -14.45 -31.78
N PRO A 259 -15.87 -13.73 -32.69
CA PRO A 259 -16.43 -14.34 -33.91
C PRO A 259 -15.41 -14.66 -35.01
N ASN A 260 -14.16 -14.21 -34.93
CA ASN A 260 -13.19 -14.33 -36.04
C ASN A 260 -11.73 -14.46 -35.57
N SER A 261 -11.00 -15.47 -36.05
CA SER A 261 -9.56 -15.66 -35.80
C SER A 261 -8.66 -14.62 -36.47
N ASN A 262 -9.11 -13.97 -37.56
CA ASN A 262 -8.37 -12.87 -38.20
C ASN A 262 -8.27 -11.63 -37.30
N ALA A 263 -9.17 -11.48 -36.32
CA ALA A 263 -9.07 -10.45 -35.30
C ALA A 263 -7.80 -10.63 -34.44
N ILE A 264 -7.49 -11.88 -34.07
CA ILE A 264 -6.30 -12.22 -33.28
C ILE A 264 -5.03 -11.89 -34.06
N LEU A 265 -4.97 -12.29 -35.34
CA LEU A 265 -3.83 -11.99 -36.21
C LEU A 265 -3.59 -10.48 -36.39
N THR A 266 -4.63 -9.65 -36.25
CA THR A 266 -4.51 -8.19 -36.34
C THR A 266 -3.94 -7.60 -35.04
N VAL A 267 -4.32 -8.15 -33.89
CA VAL A 267 -3.79 -7.76 -32.57
C VAL A 267 -2.33 -8.20 -32.40
N MET A 268 -1.98 -9.42 -32.84
CA MET A 268 -0.66 -10.01 -32.60
C MET A 268 0.43 -9.50 -33.57
N LYS A 269 0.07 -8.81 -34.66
CA LYS A 269 1.04 -8.28 -35.65
C LYS A 269 1.72 -6.97 -35.23
N TYR A 270 1.38 -6.38 -34.08
CA TYR A 270 1.86 -5.07 -33.63
C TYR A 270 2.32 -5.08 -32.17
#